data_AF-A0A357KT28-F1
#
_entry.id   AF-A0A357KT28-F1
#
_cell.length_a   1.000
_cell.length_b   1.000
_cell.length_c   1.000
_cell.angle_alpha   90.00
_cell.angle_beta   90.00
_cell.angle_gamma   90.00
#
_symmetry.space_group_name_H-M   'P 1'
#
loop_
_entity.id
_entity.type
_entity.pdbx_description
1 polymer ?
#
loop_
_entity_poly.entity_id
_entity_poly.type
_entity_poly.pdbx_seq_one_letter_code
_entity_poly.pdbx_strand_id
1 'polypeptide(L)'
;MNHSSLLVFSCAAALALVGSANAGLIASFQLADHPDGNINPPPYGVRFDDIFNVAPFNQPGNATFSFDAFDNVVLSVFEDAPNDYRITIAGTVFGGVDAGGSYGFGAGAYSLFFEYEANVSPSGTGWIVTNEDPLNDGTITSLGNPDVPNGTVFTLEDEFGNPPGFSFAFLQDEHRLAGHPQANQGYWVGRGWFEGHGGITRDFLFIGKVPTPGAGTALLLGLGFVTGRRRR
;
A
#
# COMPACT_ATOMS: atom_id res chain seq x y z
N MET A 1 80.74 -0.85 2.73
CA MET A 1 79.66 -1.85 2.94
C MET A 1 78.39 -1.04 3.12
N ASN A 2 77.53 -1.02 2.11
CA ASN A 2 76.37 -0.13 2.03
C ASN A 2 75.18 -0.78 2.77
N HIS A 3 74.66 -0.10 3.79
CA HIS A 3 73.46 -0.51 4.50
C HIS A 3 72.22 0.05 3.79
N SER A 4 71.47 -0.83 3.12
CA SER A 4 70.18 -0.53 2.52
C SER A 4 69.10 -0.45 3.60
N SER A 5 68.43 0.70 3.71
CA SER A 5 67.31 0.92 4.64
C SER A 5 65.99 0.54 3.94
N LEU A 6 65.27 -0.44 4.48
CA LEU A 6 63.95 -0.86 4.02
C LEU A 6 62.87 0.04 4.63
N LEU A 7 62.17 0.83 3.80
CA LEU A 7 60.97 1.57 4.19
C LEU A 7 59.77 0.61 4.16
N VAL A 8 59.23 0.30 5.34
CA VAL A 8 57.97 -0.46 5.48
C VAL A 8 56.81 0.53 5.43
N PHE A 9 56.08 0.54 4.33
CA PHE A 9 54.80 1.24 4.23
C PHE A 9 53.72 0.43 4.96
N SER A 10 53.24 0.94 6.09
CA SER A 10 52.05 0.41 6.75
C SER A 10 50.81 0.97 6.06
N CYS A 11 50.08 0.11 5.35
CA CYS A 11 48.81 0.44 4.74
C CYS A 11 47.70 0.29 5.82
N ALA A 12 47.22 1.41 6.37
CA ALA A 12 46.10 1.40 7.30
C ALA A 12 44.80 1.16 6.51
N ALA A 13 44.25 -0.06 6.61
CA ALA A 13 42.93 -0.37 6.07
C ALA A 13 41.86 0.35 6.92
N ALA A 14 41.30 1.43 6.40
CA ALA A 14 40.14 2.08 6.98
C ALA A 14 38.92 1.18 6.75
N LEU A 15 38.44 0.56 7.83
CA LEU A 15 37.20 -0.22 7.85
C LEU A 15 36.03 0.78 7.79
N ALA A 16 35.46 1.00 6.60
CA ALA A 16 34.26 1.80 6.45
C ALA A 16 33.06 1.02 7.02
N LEU A 17 32.56 1.44 8.18
CA LEU A 17 31.27 1.01 8.71
C LEU A 17 30.18 1.62 7.82
N VAL A 18 29.72 0.86 6.83
CA VAL A 18 28.52 1.20 6.07
C VAL A 18 27.34 0.98 7.02
N GLY A 19 26.83 2.06 7.60
CA GLY A 19 25.59 2.01 8.37
C GLY A 19 24.46 1.65 7.42
N SER A 20 23.81 0.50 7.64
CA SER A 20 22.57 0.15 6.96
C SER A 20 21.53 1.20 7.35
N ALA A 21 21.11 2.04 6.40
CA ALA A 21 19.90 2.82 6.56
C ALA A 21 18.75 1.80 6.66
N ASN A 22 18.18 1.64 7.85
CA ASN A 22 16.99 0.83 8.01
C ASN A 22 15.82 1.67 7.53
N ALA A 23 15.11 1.18 6.52
CA ALA A 23 13.78 1.63 6.15
C ALA A 23 12.93 1.87 7.39
N GLY A 24 12.57 3.12 7.66
CA GLY A 24 11.76 3.49 8.81
C GLY A 24 10.29 3.52 8.43
N LEU A 25 9.45 2.72 9.08
CA LEU A 25 7.99 2.92 9.01
C LEU A 25 7.67 4.28 9.62
N ILE A 26 7.13 5.21 8.83
CA ILE A 26 6.80 6.57 9.27
C ILE A 26 5.29 6.77 9.48
N ALA A 27 4.45 5.99 8.79
CA ALA A 27 3.01 6.04 8.96
C ALA A 27 2.35 4.70 8.62
N SER A 28 1.21 4.42 9.27
CA SER A 28 0.40 3.23 8.99
C SER A 28 -1.07 3.55 9.18
N PHE A 29 -1.92 3.06 8.29
CA PHE A 29 -3.35 3.35 8.23
C PHE A 29 -4.13 2.07 8.01
N GLN A 30 -5.13 1.82 8.86
CA GLN A 30 -6.14 0.82 8.58
C GLN A 30 -7.07 1.36 7.50
N LEU A 31 -7.26 0.58 6.44
CA LEU A 31 -8.09 0.96 5.30
C LEU A 31 -9.47 0.34 5.42
N ALA A 32 -10.44 1.02 4.80
CA ALA A 32 -11.84 0.64 4.71
C ALA A 32 -12.42 1.08 3.36
N ASP A 33 -13.54 0.50 2.97
CA ASP A 33 -14.24 0.86 1.74
C ASP A 33 -14.67 2.33 1.77
N HIS A 34 -14.58 2.99 0.62
CA HIS A 34 -15.07 4.35 0.51
C HIS A 34 -16.61 4.35 0.40
N PRO A 35 -17.32 5.29 1.05
CA PRO A 35 -18.78 5.35 0.97
C PRO A 35 -19.33 5.47 -0.46
N ASP A 36 -18.67 6.24 -1.34
CA ASP A 36 -19.01 6.31 -2.77
C ASP A 36 -18.68 5.04 -3.56
N GLY A 37 -17.82 4.14 -3.05
CA GLY A 37 -17.64 2.81 -3.64
C GLY A 37 -18.94 2.00 -3.61
N ASN A 38 -19.86 2.34 -2.70
CA ASN A 38 -21.19 1.72 -2.60
C ASN A 38 -22.24 2.33 -3.54
N ILE A 39 -21.90 3.33 -4.35
CA ILE A 39 -22.83 3.88 -5.36
C ILE A 39 -23.14 2.82 -6.44
N ASN A 40 -22.21 1.88 -6.68
CA ASN A 40 -22.41 0.68 -7.48
C ASN A 40 -22.16 -0.57 -6.60
N PRO A 41 -23.18 -1.06 -5.86
CA PRO A 41 -22.99 -2.19 -4.97
C PRO A 41 -22.62 -3.46 -5.75
N PRO A 42 -21.66 -4.28 -5.28
CA PRO A 42 -21.12 -4.30 -3.90
C PRO A 42 -20.15 -3.16 -3.52
N PRO A 43 -20.13 -2.70 -2.24
CA PRO A 43 -19.10 -1.81 -1.74
C PRO A 43 -17.69 -2.33 -2.04
N TYR A 44 -16.75 -1.41 -2.26
CA TYR A 44 -15.39 -1.76 -2.60
C TYR A 44 -14.37 -0.69 -2.17
N GLY A 45 -13.14 -1.15 -1.94
CA GLY A 45 -11.96 -0.30 -1.83
C GLY A 45 -11.19 -0.24 -3.15
N VAL A 46 -11.29 -1.31 -3.95
CA VAL A 46 -10.68 -1.42 -5.29
C VAL A 46 -11.62 -2.07 -6.30
N ARG A 47 -11.52 -1.60 -7.55
CA ARG A 47 -12.21 -2.15 -8.71
C ARG A 47 -11.23 -2.42 -9.85
N PHE A 48 -11.32 -3.60 -10.43
CA PHE A 48 -10.53 -4.02 -11.59
C PHE A 48 -11.46 -4.61 -12.65
N ASP A 49 -11.78 -3.81 -13.67
CA ASP A 49 -12.57 -4.32 -14.79
C ASP A 49 -11.79 -5.39 -15.54
N ASP A 50 -12.48 -6.48 -15.88
CA ASP A 50 -12.00 -7.56 -16.71
C ASP A 50 -10.76 -8.30 -16.16
N ILE A 51 -10.47 -8.21 -14.85
CA ILE A 51 -9.34 -8.92 -14.22
C ILE A 51 -9.41 -10.45 -14.41
N PHE A 52 -10.61 -10.99 -14.56
CA PHE A 52 -10.85 -12.42 -14.84
C PHE A 52 -11.03 -12.71 -16.34
N ASN A 53 -10.90 -11.72 -17.22
CA ASN A 53 -10.96 -11.89 -18.67
C ASN A 53 -9.61 -12.30 -19.25
N VAL A 54 -8.99 -13.28 -18.59
CA VAL A 54 -7.72 -13.89 -18.98
C VAL A 54 -7.92 -15.40 -19.07
N ALA A 55 -7.14 -16.07 -19.92
CA ALA A 55 -7.17 -17.52 -19.96
C ALA A 55 -6.69 -18.11 -18.61
N PRO A 56 -7.32 -19.17 -18.09
CA PRO A 56 -8.39 -19.97 -18.71
C PRO A 56 -9.82 -19.48 -18.41
N PHE A 57 -9.99 -18.42 -17.61
CA PHE A 57 -11.28 -17.99 -17.08
C PHE A 57 -12.18 -17.36 -18.15
N ASN A 58 -11.64 -16.42 -18.93
CA ASN A 58 -12.36 -15.68 -19.98
C ASN A 58 -13.70 -15.09 -19.49
N GLN A 59 -13.69 -14.48 -18.30
CA GLN A 59 -14.88 -13.89 -17.68
C GLN A 59 -14.77 -12.36 -17.66
N PRO A 60 -15.45 -11.66 -18.59
CA PRO A 60 -15.51 -10.21 -18.55
C PRO A 60 -16.44 -9.71 -17.44
N GLY A 61 -16.24 -8.47 -17.03
CA GLY A 61 -17.09 -7.76 -16.08
C GLY A 61 -16.30 -6.93 -15.08
N ASN A 62 -17.02 -6.09 -14.35
CA ASN A 62 -16.45 -5.24 -13.31
C ASN A 62 -16.17 -6.11 -12.08
N ALA A 63 -14.91 -6.38 -11.75
CA ALA A 63 -14.60 -7.05 -10.50
C ALA A 63 -14.36 -6.02 -9.40
N THR A 64 -15.02 -6.18 -8.27
CA THR A 64 -14.87 -5.28 -7.11
C THR A 64 -14.41 -6.08 -5.89
N PHE A 65 -13.60 -5.45 -5.04
CA PHE A 65 -13.06 -6.09 -3.83
C PHE A 65 -13.17 -5.15 -2.63
N SER A 66 -13.80 -5.66 -1.57
CA SER A 66 -14.06 -4.96 -0.32
C SER A 66 -12.90 -5.14 0.67
N PHE A 67 -12.48 -4.03 1.28
CA PHE A 67 -11.51 -3.95 2.36
C PHE A 67 -12.16 -4.24 3.74
N ASP A 68 -13.46 -3.98 3.85
CA ASP A 68 -14.23 -4.15 5.09
C ASP A 68 -14.58 -5.63 5.39
N ALA A 69 -14.38 -6.53 4.42
CA ALA A 69 -14.71 -7.94 4.60
C ALA A 69 -13.90 -8.63 5.70
N PHE A 70 -12.65 -8.18 5.92
CA PHE A 70 -11.73 -8.76 6.89
C PHE A 70 -11.10 -7.76 7.85
N ASP A 71 -11.33 -6.45 7.67
CA ASP A 71 -10.80 -5.37 8.50
C ASP A 71 -9.27 -5.44 8.72
N ASN A 72 -8.51 -5.90 7.73
CA ASN A 72 -7.06 -6.12 7.85
C ASN A 72 -6.22 -5.53 6.71
N VAL A 73 -6.82 -4.71 5.84
CA VAL A 73 -6.08 -3.99 4.79
C VAL A 73 -5.39 -2.78 5.39
N VAL A 74 -4.07 -2.69 5.23
CA VAL A 74 -3.23 -1.66 5.83
C VAL A 74 -2.40 -0.97 4.76
N LEU A 75 -2.40 0.36 4.76
CA LEU A 75 -1.42 1.18 4.05
C LEU A 75 -0.26 1.51 5.00
N SER A 76 0.97 1.27 4.56
CA SER A 76 2.19 1.63 5.28
C SER A 76 3.06 2.54 4.43
N VAL A 77 3.64 3.57 5.06
CA VAL A 77 4.59 4.47 4.41
C VAL A 77 5.95 4.31 5.07
N PHE A 78 6.97 4.09 4.25
CA PHE A 78 8.36 3.95 4.65
C PHE A 78 9.17 5.13 4.15
N GLU A 79 10.19 5.51 4.91
CA GLU A 79 11.29 6.36 4.44
C GLU A 79 12.57 5.50 4.43
N ASP A 80 13.02 5.14 3.23
CA ASP A 80 14.14 4.22 3.01
C ASP A 80 15.48 4.99 3.07
N ALA A 81 15.46 6.25 2.64
CA ALA A 81 16.52 7.26 2.80
C ALA A 81 15.89 8.67 2.92
N PRO A 82 16.63 9.73 3.31
CA PRO A 82 16.05 11.06 3.45
C PRO A 82 15.33 11.55 2.18
N ASN A 83 14.00 11.74 2.27
CA ASN A 83 13.09 12.07 1.17
C ASN A 83 12.91 10.98 0.09
N ASP A 84 13.26 9.73 0.41
CA ASP A 84 13.04 8.57 -0.43
C ASP A 84 11.95 7.70 0.22
N TYR A 85 10.75 7.74 -0.35
CA TYR A 85 9.56 7.17 0.24
C TYR A 85 9.06 5.97 -0.55
N ARG A 86 8.50 5.00 0.18
CA ARG A 86 7.82 3.84 -0.39
C ARG A 86 6.49 3.64 0.30
N ILE A 87 5.46 3.27 -0.46
CA ILE A 87 4.13 2.95 0.07
C ILE A 87 3.85 1.48 -0.20
N THR A 88 3.33 0.78 0.80
CA THR A 88 2.72 -0.54 0.59
C THR A 88 1.27 -0.55 1.03
N ILE A 89 0.42 -1.30 0.33
CA ILE A 89 -0.96 -1.58 0.72
C ILE A 89 -1.15 -3.09 0.71
N ALA A 90 -1.44 -3.68 1.86
CA ALA A 90 -1.51 -5.14 1.98
C ALA A 90 -2.64 -5.59 2.89
N GLY A 91 -3.25 -6.72 2.58
CA GLY A 91 -4.27 -7.33 3.42
C GLY A 91 -5.05 -8.44 2.72
N THR A 92 -6.20 -8.77 3.30
CA THR A 92 -7.14 -9.72 2.71
C THR A 92 -8.42 -8.98 2.32
N VAL A 93 -8.91 -9.25 1.13
CA VAL A 93 -10.13 -8.65 0.58
C VAL A 93 -11.11 -9.74 0.17
N PHE A 94 -12.40 -9.41 0.09
CA PHE A 94 -13.41 -10.28 -0.50
C PHE A 94 -14.00 -9.62 -1.73
N GLY A 95 -14.12 -10.35 -2.83
CA GLY A 95 -14.58 -9.77 -4.08
C GLY A 95 -14.86 -10.79 -5.16
N GLY A 96 -15.16 -10.29 -6.35
CA GLY A 96 -15.53 -11.05 -7.54
C GLY A 96 -16.17 -10.15 -8.59
N VAL A 97 -16.66 -10.71 -9.69
CA VAL A 97 -17.43 -9.94 -10.69
C VAL A 97 -18.73 -9.44 -10.07
N ASP A 98 -18.99 -8.15 -10.17
CA ASP A 98 -20.21 -7.50 -9.69
C ASP A 98 -21.45 -8.04 -10.43
N ALA A 99 -22.46 -8.44 -9.66
CA ALA A 99 -23.76 -8.92 -10.15
C ALA A 99 -24.96 -8.05 -9.66
N GLY A 100 -24.73 -6.78 -9.33
CA GLY A 100 -25.76 -5.80 -8.95
C GLY A 100 -26.20 -5.86 -7.49
N GLY A 101 -25.27 -6.19 -6.58
CA GLY A 101 -25.52 -6.32 -5.14
C GLY A 101 -24.98 -7.62 -4.51
N SER A 102 -24.40 -8.49 -5.34
CA SER A 102 -23.65 -9.67 -4.92
C SER A 102 -22.45 -9.86 -5.85
N TYR A 103 -21.65 -10.89 -5.59
CA TYR A 103 -20.57 -11.31 -6.47
C TYR A 103 -20.99 -12.54 -7.29
N GLY A 104 -20.67 -12.52 -8.57
CA GLY A 104 -20.76 -13.63 -9.51
C GLY A 104 -19.46 -14.40 -9.60
N PHE A 105 -18.89 -14.51 -10.80
CA PHE A 105 -17.65 -15.24 -11.02
C PHE A 105 -16.50 -14.73 -10.14
N GLY A 106 -15.72 -15.67 -9.58
CA GLY A 106 -14.58 -15.35 -8.75
C GLY A 106 -14.96 -14.84 -7.36
N ALA A 107 -16.22 -15.00 -6.92
CA ALA A 107 -16.63 -14.65 -5.56
C ALA A 107 -15.78 -15.41 -4.52
N GLY A 108 -14.94 -14.68 -3.78
CA GLY A 108 -14.08 -15.29 -2.78
C GLY A 108 -13.12 -14.34 -2.10
N ALA A 109 -12.25 -14.92 -1.26
CA ALA A 109 -11.20 -14.19 -0.56
C ALA A 109 -9.92 -14.14 -1.39
N TYR A 110 -9.23 -13.00 -1.31
CA TYR A 110 -8.00 -12.73 -2.03
C TYR A 110 -6.99 -12.04 -1.12
N SER A 111 -5.70 -12.35 -1.29
CA SER A 111 -4.61 -11.55 -0.75
C SER A 111 -4.35 -10.39 -1.69
N LEU A 112 -4.30 -9.18 -1.16
CA LEU A 112 -4.01 -7.94 -1.87
C LEU A 112 -2.61 -7.46 -1.48
N PHE A 113 -1.81 -7.06 -2.45
CA PHE A 113 -0.54 -6.37 -2.21
C PHE A 113 -0.31 -5.33 -3.31
N PHE A 114 -0.01 -4.09 -2.92
CA PHE A 114 0.49 -3.04 -3.80
C PHE A 114 1.75 -2.45 -3.22
N GLU A 115 2.67 -2.07 -4.09
CA GLU A 115 3.90 -1.39 -3.73
C GLU A 115 4.16 -0.24 -4.70
N TYR A 116 4.42 0.94 -4.14
CA TYR A 116 4.92 2.09 -4.86
C TYR A 116 6.34 2.37 -4.37
N GLU A 117 7.35 1.89 -5.09
CA GLU A 117 8.76 2.13 -4.78
C GLU A 117 9.30 3.42 -5.38
N ALA A 118 8.64 3.96 -6.40
CA ALA A 118 9.13 5.09 -7.18
C ALA A 118 8.14 6.25 -7.22
N ASN A 119 8.69 7.47 -7.34
CA ASN A 119 7.94 8.71 -7.51
C ASN A 119 6.95 9.04 -6.37
N VAL A 120 7.11 8.41 -5.21
CA VAL A 120 6.35 8.74 -4.00
C VAL A 120 6.86 10.06 -3.44
N SER A 121 5.97 11.02 -3.23
CA SER A 121 6.32 12.33 -2.69
C SER A 121 5.29 12.80 -1.67
N PRO A 122 5.72 13.46 -0.59
CA PRO A 122 4.80 14.14 0.31
C PRO A 122 4.00 15.22 -0.44
N SER A 123 2.72 15.33 -0.14
CA SER A 123 1.82 16.32 -0.73
C SER A 123 0.79 16.78 0.29
N GLY A 124 0.90 18.04 0.71
CA GLY A 124 0.06 18.60 1.76
C GLY A 124 0.15 17.78 3.04
N THR A 125 -0.93 17.09 3.39
CA THR A 125 -0.98 16.24 4.57
C THR A 125 -0.42 14.84 4.28
N GLY A 126 -0.48 14.33 3.04
CA GLY A 126 -0.22 12.93 2.75
C GLY A 126 0.83 12.71 1.67
N TRP A 127 0.54 11.77 0.77
CA TRP A 127 1.47 11.34 -0.26
C TRP A 127 0.79 11.20 -1.61
N ILE A 128 1.55 11.43 -2.67
CA ILE A 128 1.16 11.20 -4.06
C ILE A 128 2.26 10.42 -4.78
N VAL A 129 1.88 9.74 -5.86
CA VAL A 129 2.80 9.11 -6.80
C VAL A 129 2.67 9.83 -8.13
N THR A 130 3.69 10.60 -8.50
CA THR A 130 3.55 11.65 -9.52
C THR A 130 3.73 11.18 -10.96
N ASN A 131 4.19 9.94 -11.19
CA ASN A 131 4.33 9.33 -12.51
C ASN A 131 4.15 7.82 -12.38
N GLU A 132 3.70 7.16 -13.45
CA GLU A 132 3.84 5.70 -13.55
C GLU A 132 5.32 5.30 -13.55
N ASP A 133 5.60 4.15 -12.95
CA ASP A 133 6.92 3.56 -12.93
C ASP A 133 6.79 2.03 -12.89
N PRO A 134 7.59 1.26 -13.65
CA PRO A 134 7.58 -0.20 -13.55
C PRO A 134 7.97 -0.76 -12.18
N LEU A 135 8.56 0.06 -11.30
CA LEU A 135 8.81 -0.28 -9.90
C LEU A 135 7.57 -0.13 -9.00
N ASN A 136 6.48 0.42 -9.54
CA ASN A 136 5.20 0.49 -8.88
C ASN A 136 4.31 -0.63 -9.43
N ASP A 137 3.95 -1.58 -8.58
CA ASP A 137 3.22 -2.78 -9.00
C ASP A 137 2.27 -3.29 -7.92
N GLY A 138 1.56 -4.37 -8.25
CA GLY A 138 0.74 -5.06 -7.29
C GLY A 138 0.28 -6.43 -7.74
N THR A 139 -0.35 -7.12 -6.80
CA THR A 139 -0.96 -8.43 -7.02
C THR A 139 -2.27 -8.57 -6.27
N ILE A 140 -3.18 -9.30 -6.92
CA ILE A 140 -4.30 -9.97 -6.27
C ILE A 140 -4.07 -11.46 -6.38
N THR A 141 -4.00 -12.16 -5.26
CA THR A 141 -3.79 -13.61 -5.21
C THR A 141 -5.01 -14.31 -4.64
N SER A 142 -5.63 -15.20 -5.42
CA SER A 142 -6.76 -16.01 -4.96
C SER A 142 -6.35 -16.88 -3.78
N LEU A 143 -7.14 -16.85 -2.70
CA LEU A 143 -7.01 -17.81 -1.59
C LEU A 143 -7.80 -19.11 -1.84
N GLY A 144 -8.32 -19.26 -3.06
CA GLY A 144 -9.12 -20.39 -3.52
C GLY A 144 -10.62 -20.14 -3.39
N ASN A 145 -11.32 -20.29 -4.50
CA ASN A 145 -12.78 -20.33 -4.57
C ASN A 145 -13.24 -21.31 -5.67
N PRO A 146 -14.55 -21.54 -5.88
CA PRO A 146 -15.03 -22.50 -6.89
C PRO A 146 -14.61 -22.20 -8.33
N ASP A 147 -14.32 -20.94 -8.63
CA ASP A 147 -14.04 -20.44 -9.98
C ASP A 147 -12.54 -20.24 -10.23
N VAL A 148 -11.82 -19.77 -9.21
CA VAL A 148 -10.42 -19.37 -9.27
C VAL A 148 -9.59 -20.21 -8.29
N PRO A 149 -8.66 -21.05 -8.79
CA PRO A 149 -7.81 -21.87 -7.95
C PRO A 149 -7.00 -21.07 -6.91
N ASN A 150 -6.69 -21.71 -5.78
CA ASN A 150 -5.82 -21.12 -4.78
C ASN A 150 -4.42 -20.87 -5.36
N GLY A 151 -3.85 -19.70 -5.06
CA GLY A 151 -2.55 -19.27 -5.55
C GLY A 151 -2.55 -18.72 -6.99
N THR A 152 -3.71 -18.59 -7.65
CA THR A 152 -3.78 -17.82 -8.89
C THR A 152 -3.45 -16.36 -8.60
N VAL A 153 -2.43 -15.82 -9.28
CA VAL A 153 -1.96 -14.45 -9.15
C VAL A 153 -2.41 -13.64 -10.36
N PHE A 154 -3.03 -12.50 -10.09
CA PHE A 154 -3.31 -11.45 -11.06
C PHE A 154 -2.33 -10.31 -10.78
N THR A 155 -1.43 -10.03 -11.73
CA THR A 155 -0.48 -8.93 -11.64
C THR A 155 -1.13 -7.63 -12.06
N LEU A 156 -0.74 -6.55 -11.40
CA LEU A 156 -1.24 -5.20 -11.58
C LEU A 156 -0.02 -4.29 -11.76
N GLU A 157 -0.10 -3.38 -12.71
CA GLU A 157 0.99 -2.45 -13.05
C GLU A 157 0.50 -1.02 -12.77
N ASP A 158 1.38 -0.13 -12.36
CA ASP A 158 0.99 1.27 -12.11
C ASP A 158 0.45 1.94 -13.39
N GLU A 159 -0.61 2.73 -13.27
CA GLU A 159 -1.22 3.43 -14.41
C GLU A 159 -1.26 4.93 -14.13
N PHE A 160 -0.63 5.72 -15.01
CA PHE A 160 -0.63 7.16 -14.83
C PHE A 160 -1.98 7.77 -15.23
N GLY A 161 -2.68 8.34 -14.24
CA GLY A 161 -3.94 9.03 -14.45
C GLY A 161 -3.79 10.31 -15.28
N ASN A 162 -4.23 10.28 -16.53
CA ASN A 162 -4.22 11.43 -17.42
C ASN A 162 -5.57 12.17 -17.43
N PRO A 163 -5.60 13.49 -17.16
CA PRO A 163 -5.40 14.16 -15.86
C PRO A 163 -6.22 13.52 -14.72
N PRO A 164 -5.75 13.58 -13.45
CA PRO A 164 -5.16 14.76 -12.80
C PRO A 164 -3.63 14.75 -12.56
N GLY A 165 -2.85 13.86 -13.17
CA GLY A 165 -1.38 13.95 -13.15
C GLY A 165 -0.70 13.29 -11.95
N PHE A 166 -1.30 12.23 -11.41
CA PHE A 166 -0.70 11.29 -10.47
C PHE A 166 -1.27 9.90 -10.76
N SER A 167 -0.54 8.83 -10.42
CA SER A 167 -1.10 7.47 -10.45
C SER A 167 -1.81 7.12 -9.13
N PHE A 168 -1.33 7.68 -8.02
CA PHE A 168 -1.91 7.49 -6.70
C PHE A 168 -1.88 8.75 -5.86
N ALA A 169 -2.90 8.93 -5.01
CA ALA A 169 -2.96 9.95 -4.00
C ALA A 169 -3.59 9.37 -2.73
N PHE A 170 -2.95 9.63 -1.59
CA PHE A 170 -3.49 9.34 -0.26
C PHE A 170 -3.42 10.61 0.58
N LEU A 171 -4.54 11.33 0.63
CA LEU A 171 -4.61 12.71 1.14
C LEU A 171 -5.75 12.89 2.14
N GLN A 172 -5.57 13.76 3.12
CA GLN A 172 -6.63 14.15 4.05
C GLN A 172 -7.46 15.29 3.43
N ASP A 173 -8.23 15.01 2.38
CA ASP A 173 -8.85 16.05 1.53
C ASP A 173 -10.35 15.88 1.24
N GLU A 174 -11.03 15.00 1.98
CA GLU A 174 -12.48 14.73 1.84
C GLU A 174 -12.95 14.43 0.43
N HIS A 175 -12.06 13.99 -0.46
CA HIS A 175 -12.41 13.69 -1.83
C HIS A 175 -13.61 12.74 -1.86
N ARG A 176 -14.73 13.22 -2.40
CA ARG A 176 -16.01 12.48 -2.49
C ARG A 176 -16.63 12.03 -1.15
N LEU A 177 -16.21 12.63 -0.04
CA LEU A 177 -16.85 12.39 1.27
C LEU A 177 -18.00 13.36 1.56
N ALA A 178 -18.18 14.42 0.77
CA ALA A 178 -19.22 15.42 1.00
C ALA A 178 -20.62 14.78 1.08
N GLY A 179 -21.29 14.96 2.23
CA GLY A 179 -22.62 14.38 2.49
C GLY A 179 -22.61 13.00 3.15
N HIS A 180 -21.44 12.37 3.31
CA HIS A 180 -21.30 11.11 4.06
C HIS A 180 -21.03 11.36 5.54
N PRO A 181 -21.43 10.44 6.44
CA PRO A 181 -21.09 10.52 7.86
C PRO A 181 -19.60 10.69 8.12
N GLN A 182 -18.75 10.14 7.25
CA GLN A 182 -17.29 10.18 7.31
C GLN A 182 -16.70 11.57 6.98
N ALA A 183 -17.47 12.50 6.42
CA ALA A 183 -16.99 13.87 6.21
C ALA A 183 -16.58 14.53 7.53
N ASN A 184 -15.55 15.36 7.51
CA ASN A 184 -15.02 16.16 8.62
C ASN A 184 -14.54 15.36 9.83
N GLN A 185 -14.32 14.06 9.68
CA GLN A 185 -13.76 13.20 10.73
C GLN A 185 -12.24 12.99 10.61
N GLY A 186 -11.58 13.68 9.68
CA GLY A 186 -10.13 13.60 9.50
C GLY A 186 -9.65 12.33 8.80
N TYR A 187 -10.51 11.69 8.00
CA TYR A 187 -10.12 10.56 7.16
C TYR A 187 -9.13 10.95 6.09
N TRP A 188 -8.26 10.00 5.76
CA TRP A 188 -7.49 9.99 4.54
C TRP A 188 -8.29 9.35 3.44
N VAL A 189 -8.16 9.85 2.22
CA VAL A 189 -8.78 9.26 1.03
C VAL A 189 -7.68 8.78 0.10
N GLY A 190 -7.69 7.48 -0.17
CA GLY A 190 -6.87 6.86 -1.19
C GLY A 190 -7.61 6.83 -2.52
N ARG A 191 -6.94 7.27 -3.58
CA ARG A 191 -7.45 7.25 -4.95
C ARG A 191 -6.33 7.11 -5.96
N GLY A 192 -6.62 6.47 -7.08
CA GLY A 192 -5.60 6.19 -8.09
C GLY A 192 -6.07 5.19 -9.12
N TRP A 193 -5.11 4.72 -9.93
CA TRP A 193 -5.32 3.79 -11.04
C TRP A 193 -4.21 2.74 -11.07
N PHE A 194 -4.53 1.52 -11.49
CA PHE A 194 -3.56 0.48 -11.86
C PHE A 194 -4.05 -0.21 -13.11
N GLU A 195 -3.13 -0.64 -13.96
CA GLU A 195 -3.40 -1.48 -15.11
C GLU A 195 -3.52 -2.96 -14.71
N GLY A 196 -4.63 -3.59 -15.09
CA GLY A 196 -4.80 -5.05 -15.08
C GLY A 196 -4.92 -5.58 -16.52
N HIS A 197 -4.95 -6.88 -16.74
CA HIS A 197 -5.14 -7.39 -18.10
C HIS A 197 -6.54 -7.05 -18.66
N GLY A 198 -6.61 -6.14 -19.65
CA GLY A 198 -7.72 -6.09 -20.63
C GLY A 198 -9.00 -5.30 -20.31
N GLY A 199 -8.99 -4.23 -19.50
CA GLY A 199 -10.18 -3.45 -19.12
C GLY A 199 -10.05 -1.93 -19.25
N ILE A 200 -11.16 -1.19 -19.06
CA ILE A 200 -11.27 0.28 -19.27
C ILE A 200 -11.41 1.12 -17.99
N THR A 201 -11.86 0.56 -16.87
CA THR A 201 -11.96 1.28 -15.59
C THR A 201 -11.30 0.48 -14.49
N ARG A 202 -10.36 1.12 -13.82
CA ARG A 202 -9.52 0.52 -12.79
C ARG A 202 -9.21 1.59 -11.77
N ASP A 203 -10.05 1.69 -10.76
CA ASP A 203 -10.00 2.77 -9.79
C ASP A 203 -9.82 2.26 -8.36
N PHE A 204 -8.99 3.00 -7.63
CA PHE A 204 -8.88 2.93 -6.19
C PHE A 204 -9.78 4.01 -5.62
N LEU A 205 -10.61 3.63 -4.66
CA LEU A 205 -11.34 4.61 -3.88
C LEU A 205 -11.60 3.99 -2.51
N PHE A 206 -10.80 4.40 -1.53
CA PHE A 206 -10.88 3.89 -0.16
C PHE A 206 -10.62 5.00 0.85
N ILE A 207 -10.93 4.73 2.11
CA ILE A 207 -10.61 5.63 3.23
C ILE A 207 -9.59 4.98 4.15
N GLY A 208 -8.73 5.81 4.75
CA GLY A 208 -7.74 5.40 5.73
C GLY A 208 -7.96 6.08 7.08
N LYS A 209 -7.81 5.31 8.15
CA LYS A 209 -7.78 5.79 9.54
C LYS A 209 -6.41 5.51 10.13
N VAL A 210 -5.83 6.49 10.83
CA VAL A 210 -4.70 6.21 11.72
C VAL A 210 -5.21 5.26 12.81
N PRO A 211 -4.59 4.08 13.01
CA PRO A 211 -4.96 3.21 14.10
C PRO A 211 -4.90 3.99 15.39
N THR A 212 -5.98 3.99 16.17
CA THR A 212 -5.93 4.55 17.52
C THR A 212 -4.83 3.78 18.25
N PRO A 213 -3.79 4.43 18.81
CA PRO A 213 -2.73 3.71 19.51
C PRO A 213 -3.36 2.75 20.50
N GLY A 214 -3.25 1.44 20.23
CA GLY A 214 -3.76 0.44 21.15
C GLY A 214 -3.11 0.69 22.50
N ALA A 215 -3.88 0.62 23.58
CA ALA A 215 -3.43 0.99 24.93
C ALA A 215 -2.12 0.29 25.40
N GLY A 216 -1.61 -0.69 24.65
CA GLY A 216 -0.34 -1.38 24.90
C GLY A 216 0.95 -0.64 24.48
N THR A 217 0.94 0.30 23.53
CA THR A 217 2.19 0.98 23.10
C THR A 217 2.61 2.12 24.03
N ALA A 218 1.69 2.71 24.79
CA ALA A 218 2.02 3.73 25.78
C ALA A 218 2.83 3.18 26.98
N LEU A 219 2.83 1.86 27.21
CA LEU A 219 3.51 1.27 28.38
C LEU A 219 5.03 1.09 28.16
N LEU A 220 5.50 0.96 26.92
CA LEU A 220 6.92 0.72 26.62
C LEU A 220 7.79 1.97 26.67
N LEU A 221 7.22 3.16 26.45
CA LEU A 221 7.94 4.44 26.63
C LEU A 221 8.06 4.86 28.11
N GLY A 222 7.25 4.28 28.99
CA GLY A 222 7.26 4.59 30.44
C GLY A 222 8.33 3.85 31.25
N LEU A 223 8.89 2.75 30.73
CA LEU A 223 9.83 1.90 31.49
C LEU A 223 11.32 2.21 31.24
N GLY A 224 11.65 3.07 30.26
CA GLY A 224 13.03 3.44 29.93
C GLY A 224 13.72 4.43 30.87
N PHE A 225 13.00 5.06 31.81
CA PHE A 225 13.55 6.14 32.65
C PHE A 225 13.87 5.77 34.11
N VAL A 226 13.74 4.50 34.53
CA VAL A 226 13.92 4.13 35.96
C VAL A 226 15.30 3.55 36.31
N THR A 227 16.13 3.12 35.36
CA THR A 227 17.46 2.55 35.68
C THR A 227 18.59 3.55 35.49
N GLY A 228 18.59 4.62 36.28
CA GLY A 228 19.62 5.66 36.20
C GLY A 228 19.87 6.42 37.50
N ARG A 229 19.69 5.80 38.69
CA ARG A 229 20.05 6.46 39.96
C ARG A 229 20.43 5.50 41.08
N ARG A 230 21.69 5.05 41.10
CA ARG A 230 22.45 4.70 42.32
C ARG A 230 23.88 5.23 42.13
N ARG A 231 24.15 6.46 42.61
CA ARG A 231 24.66 6.85 43.95
C ARG A 231 26.08 6.33 44.23
N ARG A 232 27.02 7.30 44.23
CA ARG A 232 28.23 7.51 45.05
C ARG A 232 29.00 6.29 45.51
#